data_AF-A0A401TQG4-F1
#
_entry.id   AF-A0A401TQG4-F1
#
_cell.length_a   1.000
_cell.length_b   1.000
_cell.length_c   1.000
_cell.angle_alpha   90.00
_cell.angle_beta   90.00
_cell.angle_gamma   90.00
#
_symmetry.space_group_name_H-M   'P 1'
#
loop_
_entity.id
_entity.type
_entity.pdbx_description
1 polymer ?
#
loop_
_entity_poly.entity_id
_entity_poly.type
_entity_poly.pdbx_seq_one_letter_code
_entity_poly.pdbx_strand_id
1 'polypeptide(L)'
;QLRVDSVPKPSHNAMLYETVSVMEGSPILRDMDFSPDFQYIYLLTERKVGRIPVETCEQYGTCPKCLSSGDPHCGWCVLENR
;
A
#
# COMPACT_ATOMS: atom_id res chain seq x y z
N GLN A 1 -10.48 1.43 -30.38
CA GLN A 1 -9.73 2.66 -30.04
C GLN A 1 -9.48 2.60 -28.53
N LEU A 2 -8.27 2.26 -28.11
CA LEU A 2 -7.90 2.23 -26.69
C LEU A 2 -7.56 3.66 -26.28
N ARG A 3 -8.41 4.28 -25.46
CA ARG A 3 -8.10 5.55 -24.80
C ARG A 3 -7.16 5.22 -23.65
N VAL A 4 -5.88 5.52 -23.84
CA VAL A 4 -4.96 5.68 -22.70
C VAL A 4 -5.27 7.07 -22.18
N ASP A 5 -6.09 7.16 -21.13
CA ASP A 5 -6.30 8.44 -20.46
C ASP A 5 -4.92 8.92 -19.98
N SER A 6 -4.60 10.14 -20.40
CA SER A 6 -3.30 10.76 -20.22
C SER A 6 -2.93 10.76 -18.75
N VAL A 7 -1.97 9.93 -18.35
CA VAL A 7 -1.36 9.99 -17.01
C VAL A 7 -0.79 11.40 -16.85
N PRO A 8 -1.29 12.22 -15.90
CA PRO A 8 -0.72 13.53 -15.66
C PRO A 8 0.76 13.34 -15.30
N LYS A 9 1.65 14.16 -15.91
CA LYS A 9 3.07 14.20 -15.53
C LYS A 9 3.16 14.31 -14.00
N PRO A 10 3.92 13.43 -13.31
CA PRO A 10 4.08 13.58 -11.88
C PRO A 10 4.75 14.93 -11.62
N SER A 11 4.15 15.74 -10.75
CA SER A 11 4.96 16.68 -9.98
C SER A 11 6.08 15.85 -9.33
N HIS A 12 7.28 16.41 -9.21
CA HIS A 12 8.45 15.71 -8.66
C HIS A 12 8.33 15.32 -7.16
N ASN A 13 7.12 15.12 -6.65
CA ASN A 13 6.81 14.86 -5.25
C ASN A 13 6.15 13.47 -5.12
N ALA A 14 6.61 12.67 -4.16
CA ALA A 14 5.95 11.42 -3.81
C ALA A 14 4.54 11.68 -3.26
N MET A 15 3.57 10.85 -3.65
CA MET A 15 2.20 10.93 -3.16
C MET A 15 2.00 9.91 -2.05
N LEU A 16 1.53 10.37 -0.89
CA LEU A 16 1.06 9.48 0.18
C LEU A 16 -0.28 8.86 -0.25
N TYR A 17 -0.32 7.54 -0.40
CA TYR A 17 -1.52 6.81 -0.80
C TYR A 17 -2.28 6.21 0.39
N GLU A 18 -1.59 5.83 1.48
CA GLU A 18 -2.22 5.22 2.65
C GLU A 18 -1.51 5.56 3.96
N THR A 19 -2.23 5.50 5.08
CA THR A 19 -1.68 5.56 6.44
C THR A 19 -2.26 4.43 7.27
N VAL A 20 -1.39 3.55 7.77
CA VAL A 20 -1.78 2.38 8.55
C VAL A 20 -1.40 2.59 10.01
N SER A 21 -2.35 2.36 10.92
CA SER A 21 -2.08 2.36 12.36
C SER A 21 -1.42 1.04 12.76
N VAL A 22 -0.19 1.11 13.26
CA VAL A 22 0.59 -0.07 13.66
C VAL A 22 0.28 -0.43 15.12
N MET A 23 0.50 0.52 16.03
CA MET A 23 0.29 0.36 17.48
C MET A 23 -0.11 1.70 18.09
N GLU A 24 -1.27 1.73 18.73
CA GLU A 24 -1.82 2.95 19.32
C GLU A 24 -0.93 3.49 20.45
N GLY A 25 -0.65 4.79 20.39
CA GLY A 25 0.11 5.51 21.42
C GLY A 25 1.60 5.15 21.53
N SER A 26 2.13 4.29 20.65
CA SER A 26 3.53 3.84 20.71
C SER A 26 4.32 4.34 19.48
N PRO A 27 5.39 5.15 19.68
CA PRO A 27 6.23 5.58 18.57
C PRO A 27 6.93 4.39 17.88
N ILE A 28 6.99 4.44 16.56
CA ILE A 28 7.72 3.45 15.75
C ILE A 28 9.22 3.80 15.80
N LEU A 29 10.06 2.81 16.08
CA LEU A 29 11.52 2.92 16.06
C LEU A 29 12.03 2.97 14.62
N ARG A 30 13.24 3.50 14.42
CA ARG A 30 13.81 3.71 13.07
C ARG A 30 14.12 2.43 12.32
N ASP A 31 14.39 1.36 13.06
CA ASP A 31 14.74 0.07 12.47
C ASP A 31 13.46 -0.56 11.90
N MET A 32 13.50 -0.79 10.59
CA MET A 32 12.46 -1.42 9.81
C MET A 32 13.13 -2.38 8.84
N ASP A 33 12.50 -3.52 8.59
CA ASP A 33 13.02 -4.48 7.62
C ASP A 33 11.89 -5.20 6.90
N PHE A 34 12.13 -5.61 5.67
CA PHE A 34 11.17 -6.39 4.90
C PHE A 34 11.26 -7.87 5.26
N SER A 35 10.15 -8.61 5.12
CA SER A 35 10.22 -10.06 5.03
C SER A 35 11.02 -10.48 3.79
N PRO A 36 11.65 -11.67 3.78
CA PRO A 36 12.46 -12.12 2.64
C PRO A 36 11.71 -12.17 1.29
N ASP A 37 10.39 -12.29 1.32
CA ASP A 37 9.48 -12.30 0.17
C ASP A 37 8.85 -10.92 -0.13
N PHE A 38 9.24 -9.89 0.62
CA PHE A 38 8.75 -8.51 0.51
C PHE A 38 7.24 -8.35 0.72
N GLN A 39 6.55 -9.35 1.26
CA GLN A 39 5.10 -9.28 1.51
C GLN A 39 4.76 -8.51 2.80
N TYR A 40 5.73 -8.39 3.71
CA TYR A 40 5.55 -7.70 4.99
C TYR A 40 6.71 -6.75 5.27
N ILE A 41 6.43 -5.73 6.06
CA ILE A 41 7.40 -4.90 6.75
C ILE A 41 7.29 -5.13 8.26
N TYR A 42 8.43 -5.34 8.91
CA TYR A 42 8.54 -5.45 10.36
C TYR A 42 8.85 -4.07 10.94
N LEU A 43 7.96 -3.61 11.82
CA LEU A 43 8.05 -2.31 12.48
C LEU A 43 8.20 -2.52 13.99
N LEU A 44 9.22 -1.90 14.56
CA LEU A 44 9.53 -2.04 15.97
C LEU A 44 8.91 -0.88 16.77
N THR A 45 8.41 -1.19 17.96
CA THR A 45 8.20 -0.22 19.04
C THR A 45 9.06 -0.64 20.24
N GLU A 46 9.04 0.13 21.32
CA GLU A 46 9.80 -0.20 22.53
C GLU A 46 9.51 -1.61 23.08
N ARG A 47 8.28 -2.11 22.94
CA ARG A 47 7.84 -3.36 23.61
C ARG A 47 7.27 -4.43 22.70
N LYS A 48 7.08 -4.13 21.41
CA LYS A 48 6.35 -4.99 20.48
C LYS A 48 6.91 -4.85 19.07
N VAL A 49 6.78 -5.93 18.30
CA VAL A 49 7.07 -5.97 16.87
C VAL A 49 5.76 -6.11 16.11
N GLY A 50 5.49 -5.19 15.20
CA GLY A 50 4.38 -5.28 14.24
C GLY A 50 4.86 -5.90 12.94
N ARG A 51 4.10 -6.85 12.39
CA ARG A 51 4.30 -7.38 11.03
C ARG A 51 3.15 -6.87 10.17
N ILE A 52 3.44 -5.91 9.30
CA ILE A 52 2.43 -5.17 8.53
C ILE A 52 2.53 -5.60 7.06
N PRO A 53 1.42 -5.97 6.40
CA PRO A 53 1.45 -6.30 4.98
C PRO A 53 1.82 -5.04 4.17
N VAL A 54 2.59 -5.22 3.10
CA VAL A 54 3.02 -4.11 2.24
C VAL A 54 1.84 -3.52 1.44
N GLU A 55 0.87 -4.35 1.11
CA GLU A 55 -0.34 -3.99 0.37
C GLU A 55 -1.58 -4.59 1.05
N THR A 56 -2.74 -3.97 0.81
CA THR A 56 -4.04 -4.52 1.23
C THR A 56 -5.11 -4.31 0.16
N CYS A 57 -4.78 -4.53 -1.11
CA CYS A 57 -5.61 -4.26 -2.28
C CYS A 57 -6.97 -4.96 -2.27
N GLU A 58 -7.07 -6.11 -1.59
CA GLU A 58 -8.32 -6.85 -1.35
C GLU A 58 -9.36 -6.02 -0.56
N GLN A 59 -8.96 -4.89 0.05
CA GLN A 59 -9.89 -3.92 0.65
C GLN A 59 -10.80 -3.24 -0.39
N TYR A 60 -10.37 -3.19 -1.66
CA TYR A 60 -11.09 -2.52 -2.74
C TYR A 60 -12.02 -3.47 -3.48
N GLY A 61 -13.28 -3.56 -3.07
CA GLY A 61 -14.25 -4.49 -3.70
C GLY A 61 -14.72 -4.15 -5.13
N THR A 62 -14.15 -3.14 -5.80
CA THR A 62 -14.51 -2.80 -7.19
C THR A 62 -13.32 -2.25 -7.98
N CYS A 63 -13.29 -2.52 -9.29
CA CYS A 63 -12.26 -2.00 -10.20
C CYS A 63 -12.03 -0.49 -10.09
N PRO A 64 -13.06 0.37 -10.11
CA PRO A 64 -12.83 1.81 -9.99
C PRO A 64 -12.19 2.19 -8.66
N LYS A 65 -12.56 1.54 -7.54
CA LYS A 65 -11.97 1.81 -6.23
C LYS A 65 -10.51 1.38 -6.17
N CYS A 66 -10.20 0.19 -6.70
CA CYS A 66 -8.84 -0.35 -6.74
C CYS A 66 -7.91 0.57 -7.55
N LEU A 67 -8.30 0.91 -8.78
CA LEU A 67 -7.48 1.73 -9.67
C LEU A 67 -7.42 3.22 -9.27
N SER A 68 -8.40 3.72 -8.52
CA SER A 68 -8.38 5.10 -8.00
C SER A 68 -7.64 5.25 -6.66
N SER A 69 -7.19 4.14 -6.05
CA SER A 69 -6.48 4.18 -4.75
C SER A 69 -5.18 4.97 -4.81
N GLY A 70 -4.49 4.92 -5.96
CA GLY A 70 -3.14 5.46 -6.10
C GLY A 70 -2.07 4.61 -5.43
N ASP A 71 -2.43 3.45 -4.88
CA ASP A 71 -1.47 2.49 -4.34
C ASP A 71 -0.73 1.79 -5.50
N PRO A 72 0.60 1.93 -5.60
CA PRO A 72 1.38 1.33 -6.69
C PRO A 72 1.41 -0.21 -6.66
N HIS A 73 1.00 -0.85 -5.56
CA HIS A 73 0.92 -2.30 -5.45
C HIS A 73 -0.40 -2.86 -5.99
N CYS A 74 -1.43 -2.02 -6.13
CA CYS A 74 -2.77 -2.46 -6.47
C CYS A 74 -3.08 -2.43 -7.97
N GLY A 75 -3.70 -3.51 -8.44
CA GLY A 75 -4.24 -3.64 -9.79
C GLY A 75 -5.51 -4.50 -9.75
N TRP A 76 -6.31 -4.40 -10.81
CA TRP A 76 -7.57 -5.14 -10.90
C TRP A 76 -7.45 -6.36 -11.83
N CYS A 77 -7.60 -7.55 -11.27
CA CYS A 77 -7.75 -8.81 -11.96
C CYS A 77 -9.21 -9.03 -12.38
N VAL A 78 -9.54 -8.64 -13.62
CA VAL A 78 -10.91 -8.68 -14.18
C VAL A 78 -11.56 -10.06 -14.08
N LEU A 79 -10.81 -11.14 -14.32
CA LEU A 79 -11.35 -12.50 -14.33
C LEU A 79 -11.72 -13.03 -12.94
N GLU A 80 -11.09 -12.48 -11.90
CA GLU A 80 -11.30 -12.89 -10.52
C GLU A 80 -12.18 -11.91 -9.74
N ASN A 81 -12.51 -10.76 -10.34
CA ASN A 81 -13.25 -9.69 -9.71
C ASN A 81 -12.62 -9.23 -8.38
N ARG A 82 -11.30 -9.06 -8.40
CA ARG A 82 -10.44 -8.54 -7.31
C ARG A 82 -9.33 -7.68 -7.90
#